data_AF-A0A2C6K6X8-F1
#
_entry.id   AF-A0A2C6K6X8-F1
#
_cell.length_a   1.000
_cell.length_b   1.000
_cell.length_c   1.000
_cell.angle_alpha   90.00
_cell.angle_beta   90.00
_cell.angle_gamma   90.00
#
_symmetry.space_group_name_H-M   'P 1'
#
loop_
_entity.id
_entity.type
_entity.pdbx_description
1 polymer ?
#
loop_
_entity_poly.entity_id
_entity_poly.type
_entity_poly.pdbx_seq_one_letter_code
_entity_poly.pdbx_strand_id
1 'polypeptide(L)'
;YLSSVLIRYTLLLFFFFFFSFLSERVRGIPSVTLPGFTKLLGGFRRGELSVWTGGTGIGKTTILCQLSIDFCLQGVPTLWGSFEVNNIRLLKTMLRQFSGGELDGDRARFDFYANKFSSLPLYFLKFHGSTHVD
;
A
#
# COMPACT_ATOMS: atom_id res chain seq x y z
N TYR A 1 -25.82 -23.27 4.15
CA TYR A 1 -26.60 -22.02 4.05
C TYR A 1 -25.85 -20.72 4.40
N LEU A 2 -24.57 -20.79 4.83
CA LEU A 2 -23.69 -19.61 4.93
C LEU A 2 -22.57 -19.56 3.86
N SER A 3 -22.64 -20.43 2.85
CA SER A 3 -21.60 -20.54 1.80
C SER A 3 -22.04 -19.95 0.45
N SER A 4 -23.25 -19.38 0.38
CA SER A 4 -23.87 -18.95 -0.89
C SER A 4 -24.17 -17.45 -0.95
N VAL A 5 -23.90 -16.70 0.13
CA VAL A 5 -24.21 -15.26 0.25
C VAL A 5 -22.95 -14.38 0.19
N LEU A 6 -21.75 -14.94 0.38
CA LEU A 6 -20.50 -14.15 0.31
C LEU A 6 -19.89 -14.01 -1.09
N ILE A 7 -20.50 -14.62 -2.12
CA ILE A 7 -20.00 -14.58 -3.51
C ILE A 7 -20.47 -13.32 -4.27
N ARG A 8 -21.28 -12.45 -3.65
CA ARG A 8 -21.85 -11.26 -4.31
C ARG A 8 -21.37 -9.90 -3.80
N TYR A 9 -20.43 -9.86 -2.87
CA TYR A 9 -19.78 -8.62 -2.46
C TYR A 9 -18.33 -8.63 -2.94
N THR A 10 -18.13 -8.29 -4.22
CA THR A 10 -16.85 -7.76 -4.72
C THR A 10 -16.61 -6.38 -4.09
N LEU A 11 -16.39 -6.37 -2.78
CA LEU A 11 -15.90 -5.25 -2.02
C LEU A 11 -14.44 -5.59 -1.71
N LEU A 12 -13.54 -5.10 -2.57
CA LEU A 12 -12.12 -4.96 -2.26
C LEU A 12 -11.99 -4.10 -1.00
N LEU A 13 -12.14 -4.69 0.19
CA LEU A 13 -11.75 -4.04 1.42
C LEU A 13 -10.23 -4.18 1.55
N PHE A 14 -9.52 -3.27 0.90
CA PHE A 14 -8.13 -3.03 1.25
C PHE A 14 -8.13 -2.32 2.60
N PHE A 15 -7.90 -3.07 3.67
CA PHE A 15 -7.56 -2.50 4.96
C PHE A 15 -6.11 -2.02 4.91
N PHE A 16 -5.94 -0.73 4.65
CA PHE A 16 -4.65 -0.07 4.86
C PHE A 16 -4.54 0.31 6.33
N PHE A 17 -3.89 -0.53 7.13
CA PHE A 17 -3.62 -0.20 8.53
C PHE A 17 -2.34 0.63 8.62
N PHE A 18 -2.52 1.93 8.81
CA PHE A 18 -1.43 2.83 9.13
C PHE A 18 -1.09 2.73 10.62
N PHE A 19 -0.06 1.96 10.96
CA PHE A 19 0.43 1.84 12.33
C PHE A 19 1.63 2.77 12.55
N SER A 20 1.36 4.08 12.65
CA SER A 20 2.39 5.06 13.04
C SER A 20 2.34 5.32 14.55
N PHE A 21 3.44 5.00 15.23
CA PHE A 21 3.61 5.06 16.69
C PHE A 21 4.05 6.45 17.22
N LEU A 22 3.81 7.55 16.50
CA LEU A 22 4.32 8.88 16.91
C LEU A 22 3.19 9.82 17.37
N SER A 23 3.49 10.61 18.40
CA SER A 23 2.65 11.54 19.20
C SER A 23 1.47 12.23 18.50
N GLU A 24 0.39 12.47 19.25
CA GLU A 24 -0.84 13.18 18.83
C GLU A 24 -0.52 14.51 18.12
N ARG A 25 -0.80 14.58 16.81
CA ARG A 25 -0.81 15.82 16.05
C ARG A 25 -2.23 16.08 15.56
N VAL A 26 -2.68 17.33 15.71
CA VAL A 26 -3.97 17.82 15.19
C VAL A 26 -4.04 17.75 13.65
N ARG A 27 -2.87 17.79 12.97
CA ARG A 27 -2.75 17.58 11.51
C ARG A 27 -2.17 16.21 11.20
N GLY A 28 -2.76 15.55 10.21
CA GLY A 28 -2.27 14.26 9.71
C GLY A 28 -0.95 14.37 8.95
N ILE A 29 -0.33 13.23 8.68
CA ILE A 29 0.88 13.15 7.88
C ILE A 29 0.50 13.43 6.42
N PRO A 30 1.04 14.50 5.80
CA PRO A 30 0.71 14.85 4.44
C PRO A 30 1.33 13.84 3.47
N SER A 31 0.63 13.56 2.37
CA SER A 31 1.29 12.97 1.21
C SER A 31 2.02 14.05 0.43
N VAL A 32 3.31 13.84 0.16
CA VAL A 32 4.14 14.75 -0.63
C VAL A 32 3.87 14.57 -2.12
N THR A 33 3.73 13.31 -2.55
CA THR A 33 3.44 12.94 -3.95
C THR A 33 2.02 13.28 -4.41
N LEU A 34 1.05 13.42 -3.48
CA LEU A 34 -0.34 13.79 -3.79
C LEU A 34 -0.78 15.04 -3.03
N PRO A 35 -0.26 16.25 -3.37
CA PRO A 35 -0.54 17.48 -2.62
C PRO A 35 -2.01 17.89 -2.69
N GLY A 36 -2.70 17.63 -3.81
CA GLY A 36 -4.14 17.87 -3.93
C GLY A 36 -4.96 17.02 -2.97
N PHE A 37 -4.57 15.75 -2.78
CA PHE A 37 -5.21 14.84 -1.84
C PHE A 37 -4.98 15.28 -0.38
N THR A 38 -3.74 15.69 -0.07
CA THR A 38 -3.40 16.29 1.22
C THR A 38 -4.22 17.55 1.51
N LYS A 39 -4.42 18.42 0.51
CA LYS A 39 -5.25 19.63 0.68
C LYS A 39 -6.70 19.31 0.99
N LEU A 40 -7.24 18.23 0.42
CA LEU A 40 -8.62 17.79 0.66
C LEU A 40 -8.81 17.15 2.04
N LEU A 41 -7.88 16.29 2.48
CA LEU A 41 -8.03 15.53 3.73
C LEU A 41 -7.36 16.15 4.97
N GLY A 42 -6.36 17.01 4.76
CA GLY A 42 -5.47 17.50 5.81
C GLY A 42 -4.37 16.51 6.22
N GLY A 43 -4.06 15.54 5.36
CA GLY A 43 -3.15 14.42 5.65
C GLY A 43 -3.81 13.30 6.45
N PHE A 44 -3.07 12.20 6.68
CA PHE A 44 -3.59 11.04 7.40
C PHE A 44 -3.32 11.13 8.91
N ARG A 45 -4.37 11.11 9.73
CA ARG A 45 -4.27 11.23 11.19
C ARG A 45 -3.96 9.89 11.84
N ARG A 46 -3.32 9.95 13.00
CA ARG A 46 -3.09 8.74 13.81
C ARG A 46 -4.41 8.20 14.34
N GLY A 47 -4.60 6.88 14.27
CA GLY A 47 -5.79 6.20 14.77
C GLY A 47 -7.02 6.32 13.87
N GLU A 48 -6.92 7.02 12.72
CA GLU A 48 -8.03 7.08 11.79
C GLU A 48 -8.13 5.81 10.92
N LEU A 49 -9.34 5.46 10.53
CA LEU A 49 -9.60 4.42 9.54
C LEU A 49 -10.03 5.08 8.23
N SER A 50 -9.17 5.04 7.22
CA SER A 50 -9.52 5.49 5.87
C SER A 50 -9.98 4.31 5.03
N VAL A 51 -11.23 4.35 4.55
CA VAL A 51 -11.79 3.30 3.68
C VAL A 51 -11.78 3.77 2.23
N TRP A 52 -11.11 3.00 1.37
CA TRP A 52 -11.01 3.28 -0.06
C TRP A 52 -11.92 2.34 -0.85
N THR A 53 -12.97 2.87 -1.49
CA THR A 53 -13.96 2.09 -2.23
C THR A 53 -13.97 2.45 -3.72
N GLY A 54 -14.52 1.54 -4.54
CA GLY A 54 -14.60 1.71 -6.00
C GLY A 54 -14.50 0.37 -6.73
N GLY A 55 -14.82 0.36 -8.03
CA GLY A 55 -14.77 -0.85 -8.87
C GLY A 55 -13.37 -1.46 -9.03
N THR A 56 -13.30 -2.69 -9.54
CA THR A 56 -12.04 -3.34 -9.90
C THR A 56 -11.35 -2.59 -11.04
N GLY A 57 -10.02 -2.48 -11.00
CA GLY A 57 -9.25 -1.82 -12.07
C GLY A 57 -9.22 -0.30 -12.04
N ILE A 58 -9.99 0.38 -11.16
CA ILE A 58 -10.00 1.86 -11.07
C ILE A 58 -8.71 2.46 -10.46
N GLY A 59 -7.76 1.63 -10.02
CA GLY A 59 -6.46 2.11 -9.53
C GLY A 59 -6.33 2.31 -8.02
N LYS A 60 -7.26 1.81 -7.20
CA LYS A 60 -7.19 1.91 -5.72
C LYS A 60 -5.85 1.41 -5.18
N THR A 61 -5.48 0.19 -5.55
CA THR A 61 -4.22 -0.44 -5.13
C THR A 61 -3.01 0.36 -5.59
N THR A 62 -3.05 0.91 -6.81
CA THR A 62 -1.98 1.75 -7.37
C THR A 62 -1.76 3.01 -6.54
N ILE A 63 -2.84 3.70 -6.13
CA ILE A 63 -2.74 4.89 -5.27
C ILE A 63 -2.24 4.51 -3.87
N LEU A 64 -2.75 3.43 -3.29
CA LEU A 64 -2.30 2.95 -1.98
C LEU A 64 -0.80 2.57 -1.99
N CYS A 65 -0.32 1.93 -3.06
CA CYS A 65 1.11 1.66 -3.24
C CYS A 65 1.94 2.95 -3.27
N GLN A 66 1.48 3.97 -4.02
CA GLN A 66 2.17 5.26 -4.11
C GLN A 66 2.24 5.97 -2.76
N LEU A 67 1.12 6.01 -2.03
CA LEU A 67 1.04 6.58 -0.68
C LEU A 67 1.96 5.83 0.30
N SER A 68 2.04 4.50 0.18
CA SER A 68 2.92 3.69 1.03
C SER A 68 4.39 4.06 0.84
N ILE A 69 4.83 4.21 -0.41
CA ILE A 69 6.20 4.64 -0.73
C ILE A 69 6.46 6.04 -0.17
N ASP A 70 5.51 6.95 -0.37
CA ASP A 70 5.58 8.32 0.13
C ASP A 70 5.77 8.38 1.65
N PHE A 71 4.97 7.62 2.40
CA PHE A 71 5.10 7.54 3.85
C PHE A 71 6.38 6.85 4.30
N CYS A 72 6.80 5.79 3.61
CA CYS A 72 8.07 5.13 3.90
C CYS A 72 9.27 6.08 3.68
N LEU A 73 9.25 6.90 2.62
CA LEU A 73 10.27 7.92 2.36
C LEU A 73 10.28 9.02 3.42
N GLN A 74 9.13 9.32 4.02
CA GLN A 74 9.02 10.21 5.19
C GLN A 74 9.40 9.52 6.51
N GLY A 75 9.87 8.27 6.47
CA GLY A 75 10.30 7.51 7.64
C GLY A 75 9.15 6.90 8.45
N VAL A 76 7.94 6.83 7.89
CA VAL A 76 6.79 6.26 8.58
C VAL A 76 6.68 4.76 8.28
N PRO A 77 6.74 3.88 9.31
CA PRO A 77 6.54 2.46 9.13
C PRO A 77 5.18 2.14 8.52
N THR A 78 5.18 1.35 7.45
CA THR A 78 3.97 1.00 6.70
C THR A 78 3.83 -0.52 6.64
N LEU A 79 2.66 -1.03 7.04
CA LEU A 79 2.34 -2.46 7.02
C LEU A 79 1.24 -2.74 6.00
N TRP A 80 1.49 -3.69 5.10
CA TRP A 80 0.51 -4.21 4.16
C TRP A 80 -0.09 -5.53 4.63
N GLY A 81 -1.41 -5.54 4.83
CA GLY A 81 -2.21 -6.76 4.91
C GLY A 81 -2.98 -6.94 3.62
N SER A 82 -2.38 -7.61 2.62
CA SER A 82 -3.09 -7.91 1.37
C SER A 82 -3.69 -9.31 1.42
N PHE A 83 -5.01 -9.38 1.24
CA PHE A 83 -5.76 -10.65 1.23
C PHE A 83 -6.19 -11.08 -0.18
N GLU A 84 -6.11 -10.18 -1.15
CA GLU A 84 -6.52 -10.43 -2.53
C GLU A 84 -5.33 -10.42 -3.51
N VAL A 85 -4.32 -9.58 -3.26
CA VAL A 85 -3.21 -9.39 -4.18
C VAL A 85 -1.94 -9.98 -3.58
N ASN A 86 -1.24 -10.80 -4.38
CA ASN A 86 0.04 -11.38 -3.97
C ASN A 86 1.07 -10.28 -3.63
N ASN A 87 1.75 -10.41 -2.49
CA ASN A 87 2.80 -9.50 -2.02
C ASN A 87 3.89 -9.24 -3.07
N ILE A 88 4.30 -10.26 -3.85
CA ILE A 88 5.29 -10.10 -4.93
C ILE A 88 4.80 -9.13 -6.01
N ARG A 89 3.51 -9.19 -6.35
CA ARG A 89 2.90 -8.27 -7.35
C ARG A 89 2.83 -6.84 -6.82
N LEU A 90 2.52 -6.68 -5.53
CA LEU A 90 2.54 -5.36 -4.88
C LEU A 90 3.96 -4.79 -4.87
N LEU A 91 4.96 -5.57 -4.44
CA LEU A 91 6.36 -5.17 -4.40
C LEU A 91 6.88 -4.74 -5.79
N LYS A 92 6.56 -5.50 -6.85
CA LYS A 92 6.93 -5.11 -8.23
C LYS A 92 6.31 -3.78 -8.64
N THR A 93 5.02 -3.59 -8.31
CA THR A 93 4.30 -2.33 -8.60
C THR A 93 4.94 -1.16 -7.85
N MET A 94 5.23 -1.35 -6.57
CA MET A 94 5.84 -0.32 -5.74
C MET A 94 7.27 0.00 -6.17
N LEU A 95 8.09 -0.99 -6.55
CA LEU A 95 9.44 -0.76 -7.05
C LEU A 95 9.44 0.02 -8.38
N ARG A 96 8.49 -0.27 -9.27
CA ARG A 96 8.29 0.49 -10.52
C ARG A 96 7.90 1.94 -10.21
N GLN A 97 6.97 2.16 -9.28
CA GLN A 97 6.58 3.50 -8.83
C GLN A 97 7.74 4.25 -8.17
N PHE A 98 8.52 3.58 -7.32
CA PHE A 98 9.67 4.15 -6.61
C PHE A 98 10.81 4.54 -7.55
N SER A 99 11.05 3.75 -8.59
CA SER A 99 12.09 4.04 -9.60
C SER A 99 11.66 5.03 -10.68
N GLY A 100 10.37 5.38 -10.73
CA GLY A 100 9.81 6.31 -11.72
C GLY A 100 9.74 5.76 -13.15
N GLY A 101 9.83 4.43 -13.35
CA GLY A 101 9.85 3.86 -14.70
C GLY A 101 10.08 2.35 -14.74
N GLU A 102 10.20 1.81 -15.95
CA GLU A 102 10.59 0.41 -16.15
C GLU A 102 12.08 0.21 -15.85
N LEU A 103 12.39 -0.95 -15.28
CA LEU A 103 13.74 -1.37 -14.89
C LEU A 103 14.25 -2.54 -15.73
N ASP A 104 13.46 -2.99 -16.72
CA ASP A 104 13.78 -4.16 -17.53
C ASP A 104 14.98 -3.84 -18.45
N GLY A 105 15.94 -4.77 -18.51
CA GLY A 105 17.13 -4.64 -19.37
C GLY A 105 18.28 -3.82 -18.80
N ASP A 106 18.09 -3.09 -17.69
CA ASP A 106 19.15 -2.33 -17.00
C ASP A 106 19.39 -2.88 -15.58
N ARG A 107 20.27 -3.89 -15.49
CA ARG A 107 20.58 -4.58 -14.22
C ARG A 107 21.18 -3.63 -13.18
N ALA A 108 22.06 -2.72 -13.59
CA ALA A 108 22.71 -1.80 -12.65
C ALA A 108 21.68 -0.85 -12.03
N ARG A 109 20.75 -0.33 -12.84
CA ARG A 109 19.65 0.51 -12.35
C ARG A 109 18.69 -0.28 -11.47
N PHE A 110 18.34 -1.51 -11.87
CA PHE A 110 17.52 -2.39 -11.04
C PHE A 110 18.15 -2.60 -9.65
N ASP A 111 19.42 -3.01 -9.60
CA ASP A 111 20.13 -3.29 -8.34
C ASP A 111 20.19 -2.03 -7.46
N PHE A 112 20.45 -0.85 -8.05
CA PHE A 112 20.44 0.43 -7.33
C PHE A 112 19.10 0.74 -6.66
N TYR A 113 17.99 0.66 -7.40
CA TYR A 113 16.67 0.94 -6.86
C TYR A 113 16.19 -0.15 -5.91
N ALA A 114 16.47 -1.42 -6.20
CA ALA A 114 16.13 -2.54 -5.32
C ALA A 114 16.80 -2.41 -3.95
N ASN A 115 18.10 -2.06 -3.92
CA ASN A 115 18.83 -1.84 -2.67
C ASN A 115 18.21 -0.68 -1.86
N LYS A 116 17.94 0.46 -2.50
CA LYS A 116 17.27 1.58 -1.83
C LYS A 116 15.87 1.21 -1.36
N PHE A 117 15.08 0.53 -2.18
CA PHE A 117 13.73 0.11 -1.83
C PHE A 117 13.72 -0.84 -0.63
N SER A 118 14.71 -1.73 -0.53
CA SER A 118 14.84 -2.68 0.59
C SER A 118 15.09 -2.01 1.95
N SER A 119 15.62 -0.77 1.95
CA SER A 119 15.84 0.02 3.17
C SER A 119 14.59 0.75 3.68
N LEU A 120 13.49 0.75 2.92
CA LEU A 120 12.24 1.38 3.35
C LEU A 120 11.62 0.63 4.53
N PRO A 121 10.99 1.32 5.51
CA PRO A 121 10.29 0.69 6.62
C PRO A 121 8.92 0.12 6.18
N LEU A 122 8.95 -0.76 5.17
CA LEU A 122 7.81 -1.36 4.51
C LEU A 122 7.71 -2.85 4.87
N TYR A 123 6.59 -3.24 5.45
CA TYR A 123 6.36 -4.59 5.96
C TYR A 123 5.13 -5.20 5.30
N PHE A 124 5.12 -6.53 5.19
CA PHE A 124 3.99 -7.28 4.66
C PHE A 124 3.61 -8.38 5.64
N LEU A 125 2.31 -8.53 5.89
CA LEU A 125 1.81 -9.70 6.60
C LEU A 125 2.08 -10.95 5.76
N LYS A 126 2.62 -11.98 6.41
CA LYS A 126 2.74 -13.32 5.85
C LYS A 126 1.40 -14.04 6.02
N PHE A 127 0.37 -13.56 5.35
CA PHE A 127 -0.89 -14.29 5.31
C PHE A 127 -0.81 -15.34 4.21
N HIS A 128 -0.61 -16.59 4.63
CA HIS A 128 -1.04 -17.73 3.82
C HIS A 128 -2.53 -17.84 4.11
N GLY A 129 -3.39 -17.54 3.13
CA GLY A 129 -4.80 -17.89 3.25
C GLY A 129 -4.87 -19.35 3.70
N SER A 130 -5.70 -19.63 4.70
CA SER A 130 -5.99 -20.98 5.17
C SER A 130 -6.72 -21.75 4.07
N THR A 131 -5.96 -22.15 3.06
CA THR A 131 -6.37 -23.04 2.00
C THR A 131 -5.18 -23.96 1.77
N HIS A 132 -5.17 -25.07 2.50
CA HIS A 132 -4.74 -26.31 1.86
C HIS A 132 -5.67 -26.47 0.66
N VAL A 133 -5.08 -26.32 -0.52
CA VAL A 133 -5.73 -26.70 -1.78
C VAL A 133 -5.64 -28.22 -1.82
N ASP A 134 -6.77 -28.90 -1.63
CA ASP A 134 -7.03 -30.15 -2.33
C ASP A 134 -7.46 -29.82 -3.76
#